data_AF-A0A840V9H7-F1
#
_entry.id   AF-A0A840V9H7-F1
#
_cell.length_a   1.000
_cell.length_b   1.000
_cell.length_c   1.000
_cell.angle_alpha   90.00
_cell.angle_beta   90.00
_cell.angle_gamma   90.00
#
_symmetry.space_group_name_H-M   'P 1'
#
loop_
_entity.id
_entity.type
_entity.pdbx_description
1 polymer ?
#
loop_
_entity_poly.entity_id
_entity_poly.type
_entity_poly.pdbx_seq_one_letter_code
_entity_poly.pdbx_strand_id
1 'polypeptide(L)'
;MNPAPFQDDPDLRNTGDAESSAEIILRTGPELGATLEAFLSTGDPFFWLIDEQVYFEGDWNEFFESFSRCDVDLLATVVRRRSEEPDWHWWRSLKAPDDHSAADGVAAMLPLARLSRAAAEAVMEGLKNGWSGHHEAVVPTLVAGAGLQIEDIGGEGSFTPEGRSGCWYNADSWNWREPVKHVPGMMHHPVPCLAIQPARERLRRIPENFLPRILFASPVGANAQPLVEQALASFQAAGADCFLLQYDEADILFPNNPTTIKDRGYKWQLALRHLTPEKVANYDFIFYWDDDLDCTGFDPLRFVRIMTANRLSLAQPAIRSPHGLSHGITAWRACPLPRRFKDSDEPLPVVGRLTNFVEIMAPVFTRDAWTEFHSYLDEENGSGWGYDYVPLGRKGIVDALPVVHTRPVQSINSASEAELRRFLDTQGLFRYQPVEEGWLFDPMDT
;
A
#
# COMPACT_ATOMS: atom_id res chain seq x y z
N MET A 1 21.74 -35.22 17.57
CA MET A 1 21.49 -34.46 18.82
C MET A 1 20.47 -33.39 18.49
N ASN A 2 19.23 -33.57 18.92
CA ASN A 2 18.19 -32.54 18.85
C ASN A 2 18.55 -31.36 19.75
N PRO A 3 18.29 -30.11 19.36
CA PRO A 3 17.93 -29.08 20.30
C PRO A 3 16.41 -29.09 20.53
N ALA A 4 16.02 -28.94 21.79
CA ALA A 4 14.66 -28.99 22.33
C ALA A 4 13.76 -27.83 21.87
N PRO A 5 12.42 -27.97 21.95
CA PRO A 5 11.48 -26.87 21.71
C PRO A 5 11.53 -25.84 22.84
N PHE A 6 11.46 -24.56 22.47
CA PHE A 6 11.32 -23.42 23.38
C PHE A 6 9.96 -23.47 24.10
N GLN A 7 9.96 -23.15 25.38
CA GLN A 7 8.79 -22.99 26.25
C GLN A 7 8.17 -21.61 26.02
N ASP A 8 6.85 -21.55 25.91
CA ASP A 8 6.05 -20.32 25.92
C ASP A 8 6.11 -19.63 27.29
N ASP A 9 6.28 -18.31 27.29
CA ASP A 9 6.14 -17.45 28.47
C ASP A 9 4.85 -16.60 28.31
N PRO A 10 3.80 -16.85 29.11
CA PRO A 10 2.49 -16.23 28.95
C PRO A 10 2.32 -15.08 29.94
N ASP A 11 2.88 -13.92 29.66
CA ASP A 11 2.41 -12.68 30.28
C ASP A 11 2.96 -11.48 29.51
N LEU A 12 2.08 -10.77 28.80
CA LEU A 12 2.11 -9.31 28.69
C LEU A 12 0.79 -8.85 28.06
N ARG A 13 -0.16 -8.61 28.97
CA ARG A 13 -1.38 -7.85 28.76
C ARG A 13 -1.04 -6.45 28.26
N ASN A 14 -1.79 -5.92 27.29
CA ASN A 14 -2.07 -4.49 27.32
C ASN A 14 -3.43 -4.14 26.70
N THR A 15 -4.25 -3.58 27.55
CA THR A 15 -5.58 -3.00 27.33
C THR A 15 -5.43 -1.60 26.74
N GLY A 16 -6.18 -1.30 25.67
CA GLY A 16 -6.31 0.05 25.12
C GLY A 16 -7.73 0.26 24.60
N ASP A 17 -8.48 1.07 25.35
CA ASP A 17 -9.87 1.45 25.08
C ASP A 17 -10.00 2.33 23.83
N ALA A 18 -10.97 2.01 22.98
CA ALA A 18 -11.61 2.96 22.08
C ALA A 18 -13.10 2.57 21.91
N GLU A 19 -13.99 3.35 22.52
CA GLU A 19 -15.44 3.22 22.39
C GLU A 19 -15.89 3.51 20.95
N SER A 20 -16.32 2.48 20.24
CA SER A 20 -17.15 2.55 19.02
C SER A 20 -17.52 1.12 18.61
N SER A 21 -18.79 0.73 18.81
CA SER A 21 -19.41 -0.56 18.41
C SER A 21 -18.51 -1.80 18.55
N ALA A 22 -18.61 -2.46 19.70
CA ALA A 22 -17.79 -3.61 20.08
C ALA A 22 -17.94 -4.81 19.12
N GLU A 23 -17.02 -4.91 18.16
CA GLU A 23 -16.65 -6.17 17.52
C GLU A 23 -15.23 -6.51 17.99
N ILE A 24 -15.09 -7.61 18.74
CA ILE A 24 -13.78 -8.14 19.11
C ILE A 24 -13.17 -8.81 17.88
N ILE A 25 -12.01 -8.33 17.45
CA ILE A 25 -11.19 -8.90 16.38
C ILE A 25 -10.02 -9.65 17.02
N LEU A 26 -9.97 -10.98 16.88
CA LEU A 26 -8.82 -11.78 17.33
C LEU A 26 -8.06 -12.40 16.16
N ARG A 27 -6.74 -12.50 16.33
CA ARG A 27 -5.78 -13.06 15.36
C ARG A 27 -5.41 -14.47 15.82
N THR A 28 -5.70 -15.53 15.03
CA THR A 28 -5.57 -16.91 15.53
C THR A 28 -4.23 -17.60 15.32
N GLY A 29 -3.79 -18.28 16.40
CA GLY A 29 -3.07 -19.54 16.42
C GLY A 29 -3.89 -20.63 17.18
N PRO A 30 -3.29 -21.73 17.69
CA PRO A 30 -3.92 -23.02 18.06
C PRO A 30 -4.92 -23.04 19.25
N GLU A 31 -5.51 -21.92 19.65
CA GLU A 31 -6.38 -21.80 20.83
C GLU A 31 -7.84 -21.44 20.50
N LEU A 32 -8.43 -22.07 19.48
CA LEU A 32 -9.83 -21.77 19.08
C LEU A 32 -10.82 -21.91 20.25
N GLY A 33 -10.69 -22.93 21.10
CA GLY A 33 -11.58 -23.13 22.24
C GLY A 33 -11.51 -21.97 23.24
N ALA A 34 -10.30 -21.59 23.67
CA ALA A 34 -10.11 -20.47 24.58
C ALA A 34 -10.56 -19.13 23.96
N THR A 35 -10.34 -18.96 22.67
CA THR A 35 -10.81 -17.80 21.88
C THR A 35 -12.34 -17.68 21.95
N LEU A 36 -13.05 -18.78 21.71
CA LEU A 36 -14.52 -18.80 21.78
C LEU A 36 -15.04 -18.62 23.21
N GLU A 37 -14.37 -19.18 24.22
CA GLU A 37 -14.71 -18.94 25.63
C GLU A 37 -14.56 -17.47 26.02
N ALA A 38 -13.46 -16.82 25.61
CA ALA A 38 -13.24 -15.41 25.82
C ALA A 38 -14.34 -14.57 25.15
N PHE A 39 -14.66 -14.85 23.88
CA PHE A 39 -15.78 -14.20 23.19
C PHE A 39 -17.12 -14.42 23.91
N LEU A 40 -17.44 -15.65 24.30
CA LEU A 40 -18.69 -15.97 24.99
C LEU A 40 -18.79 -15.36 26.40
N SER A 41 -17.69 -14.85 26.95
CA SER A 41 -17.70 -14.06 28.19
C SER A 41 -18.08 -12.59 27.97
N THR A 42 -18.10 -12.12 26.72
CA THR A 42 -18.36 -10.72 26.36
C THR A 42 -19.85 -10.45 26.13
N GLY A 43 -20.26 -9.20 25.99
CA GLY A 43 -21.64 -8.84 25.63
C GLY A 43 -21.92 -8.88 24.12
N ASP A 44 -20.91 -9.21 23.30
CA ASP A 44 -20.94 -8.91 21.87
C ASP A 44 -21.76 -9.96 21.10
N PRO A 45 -22.50 -9.54 20.06
CA PRO A 45 -23.35 -10.44 19.27
C PRO A 45 -22.52 -11.30 18.32
N PHE A 46 -21.38 -10.79 17.86
CA PHE A 46 -20.54 -11.39 16.85
C PHE A 46 -19.06 -11.30 17.24
N PHE A 47 -18.29 -12.23 16.68
CA PHE A 47 -16.85 -12.33 16.82
C PHE A 47 -16.20 -12.46 15.45
N TRP A 48 -15.23 -11.60 15.15
CA TRP A 48 -14.43 -11.69 13.93
C TRP A 48 -13.07 -12.34 14.17
N LEU A 49 -12.76 -13.28 13.29
CA LEU A 49 -11.49 -13.96 13.21
C LEU A 49 -10.74 -13.51 11.96
N ILE A 50 -9.50 -13.01 12.13
CA ILE A 50 -8.65 -12.54 11.03
C ILE A 50 -7.21 -13.00 11.23
N ASP A 51 -6.74 -13.90 10.38
CA ASP A 51 -5.37 -14.40 10.34
C ASP A 51 -4.37 -13.29 9.95
N GLU A 52 -3.17 -13.34 10.49
CA GLU A 52 -2.13 -12.34 10.24
C GLU A 52 -1.62 -12.33 8.78
N GLN A 53 -1.88 -13.40 8.03
CA GLN A 53 -1.53 -13.54 6.62
C GLN A 53 -2.65 -13.05 5.69
N VAL A 54 -3.76 -12.52 6.24
CA VAL A 54 -4.76 -11.80 5.47
C VAL A 54 -4.27 -10.38 5.20
N TYR A 55 -4.10 -10.06 3.92
CA TYR A 55 -3.80 -8.71 3.46
C TYR A 55 -5.02 -8.12 2.77
N PHE A 56 -5.34 -6.87 3.09
CA PHE A 56 -6.35 -6.10 2.38
C PHE A 56 -5.87 -4.66 2.23
N GLU A 57 -5.84 -4.18 0.99
CA GLU A 57 -5.45 -2.81 0.67
C GLU A 57 -6.63 -1.82 0.65
N GLY A 58 -7.87 -2.34 0.74
CA GLY A 58 -9.08 -1.53 0.82
C GLY A 58 -9.38 -1.04 2.25
N ASP A 59 -10.58 -0.47 2.42
CA ASP A 59 -11.05 0.04 3.71
C ASP A 59 -11.71 -1.07 4.54
N TRP A 60 -11.10 -1.41 5.67
CA TRP A 60 -11.66 -2.39 6.60
C TRP A 60 -13.01 -1.95 7.18
N ASN A 61 -13.26 -0.64 7.37
CA ASN A 61 -14.54 -0.16 7.85
C ASN A 61 -15.65 -0.39 6.81
N GLU A 62 -15.38 -0.13 5.54
CA GLU A 62 -16.32 -0.42 4.44
C GLU A 62 -16.63 -1.92 4.39
N PHE A 63 -15.60 -2.76 4.54
CA PHE A 63 -15.77 -4.20 4.64
C PHE A 63 -16.71 -4.59 5.81
N PHE A 64 -16.42 -4.18 7.04
CA PHE A 64 -17.27 -4.52 8.19
C PHE A 64 -18.68 -3.93 8.08
N GLU A 65 -18.81 -2.69 7.60
CA GLU A 65 -20.10 -2.03 7.41
C GLU A 65 -20.98 -2.76 6.39
N SER A 66 -20.38 -3.35 5.34
CA SER A 66 -21.10 -4.18 4.37
C SER A 66 -21.80 -5.40 5.00
N PHE A 67 -21.30 -5.87 6.15
CA PHE A 67 -21.85 -6.98 6.93
C PHE A 67 -22.69 -6.54 8.14
N SER A 68 -22.83 -5.24 8.40
CA SER A 68 -23.54 -4.69 9.57
C SER A 68 -25.00 -5.15 9.70
N ARG A 69 -25.65 -5.51 8.59
CA ARG A 69 -27.02 -6.01 8.53
C ARG A 69 -27.14 -7.51 8.29
N CYS A 70 -26.01 -8.22 8.23
CA CYS A 70 -25.96 -9.66 8.06
C CYS A 70 -26.05 -10.33 9.43
N ASP A 71 -27.09 -11.13 9.66
CA ASP A 71 -27.35 -11.86 10.91
C ASP A 71 -26.99 -13.35 10.84
N VAL A 72 -26.37 -13.78 9.73
CA VAL A 72 -25.90 -15.16 9.51
C VAL A 72 -24.91 -15.58 10.59
N ASP A 73 -25.06 -16.82 11.06
CA ASP A 73 -24.33 -17.37 12.20
C ASP A 73 -22.84 -17.62 11.93
N LEU A 74 -22.49 -18.05 10.72
CA LEU A 74 -21.10 -18.17 10.28
C LEU A 74 -20.89 -17.51 8.92
N LEU A 75 -20.09 -16.45 8.91
CA LEU A 75 -19.44 -15.97 7.69
C LEU A 75 -18.04 -16.56 7.63
N ALA A 76 -17.66 -17.11 6.49
CA ALA A 76 -16.31 -17.64 6.30
C ALA A 76 -15.89 -17.52 4.84
N THR A 77 -14.66 -17.92 4.53
CA THR A 77 -14.17 -17.94 3.14
C THR A 77 -14.13 -19.36 2.59
N VAL A 78 -14.35 -19.49 1.30
CA VAL A 78 -14.34 -20.72 0.53
C VAL A 78 -15.15 -21.82 1.23
N VAL A 79 -16.44 -21.57 1.43
CA VAL A 79 -17.36 -22.50 2.10
C VAL A 79 -17.86 -23.55 1.12
N ARG A 80 -17.86 -24.83 1.53
CA ARG A 80 -18.25 -25.96 0.67
C ARG A 80 -18.80 -27.15 1.45
N ARG A 81 -19.64 -27.95 0.80
CA ARG A 81 -20.09 -29.25 1.32
C ARG A 81 -19.05 -30.33 1.01
N ARG A 82 -19.01 -31.37 1.84
CA ARG A 82 -18.24 -32.58 1.56
C ARG A 82 -18.62 -33.24 0.23
N SER A 83 -19.88 -33.15 -0.20
CA SER A 83 -20.34 -33.65 -1.49
C SER A 83 -19.79 -32.86 -2.69
N GLU A 84 -19.39 -31.60 -2.49
CA GLU A 84 -18.84 -30.73 -3.54
C GLU A 84 -17.33 -30.95 -3.69
N GLU A 85 -16.62 -31.24 -2.60
CA GLU A 85 -15.18 -31.54 -2.61
C GLU A 85 -14.85 -32.74 -1.69
N PRO A 86 -15.16 -33.99 -2.12
CA PRO A 86 -15.01 -35.17 -1.26
C PRO A 86 -13.56 -35.52 -0.91
N ASP A 87 -12.60 -35.04 -1.72
CA ASP A 87 -11.17 -35.31 -1.58
C ASP A 87 -10.42 -34.28 -0.73
N TRP A 88 -11.10 -33.27 -0.19
CA TRP A 88 -10.46 -32.24 0.63
C TRP A 88 -9.75 -32.84 1.85
N HIS A 89 -8.52 -32.37 2.10
CA HIS A 89 -7.57 -33.06 2.97
C HIS A 89 -8.08 -33.25 4.40
N TRP A 90 -8.73 -32.23 4.95
CA TRP A 90 -9.12 -32.20 6.36
C TRP A 90 -10.35 -33.06 6.70
N TRP A 91 -11.07 -33.59 5.71
CA TRP A 91 -12.16 -34.54 5.99
C TRP A 91 -11.71 -35.78 6.75
N ARG A 92 -10.45 -36.19 6.56
CA ARG A 92 -9.86 -37.35 7.27
C ARG A 92 -9.62 -37.06 8.76
N SER A 93 -9.55 -35.78 9.13
CA SER A 93 -9.36 -35.36 10.51
C SER A 93 -10.67 -35.28 11.30
N LEU A 94 -11.80 -35.09 10.61
CA LEU A 94 -13.11 -34.90 11.22
C LEU A 94 -13.63 -36.22 11.80
N LYS A 95 -13.82 -36.24 13.12
CA LYS A 95 -14.34 -37.38 13.87
C LYS A 95 -15.61 -36.95 14.60
N ALA A 96 -16.69 -37.67 14.32
CA ALA A 96 -17.96 -37.54 15.02
C ALA A 96 -18.03 -38.54 16.19
N PRO A 97 -18.80 -38.24 17.25
CA PRO A 97 -19.19 -39.21 18.28
C PRO A 97 -19.98 -40.39 17.68
N ASP A 98 -20.06 -41.51 18.41
CA ASP A 98 -20.61 -42.78 17.91
C ASP A 98 -22.06 -42.72 17.40
N ASP A 99 -22.84 -41.74 17.85
CA ASP A 99 -24.24 -41.50 17.51
C ASP A 99 -24.46 -40.44 16.40
N HIS A 100 -23.39 -39.87 15.87
CA HIS A 100 -23.43 -38.81 14.85
C HIS A 100 -22.73 -39.23 13.55
N SER A 101 -23.13 -38.61 12.43
CA SER A 101 -22.53 -38.84 11.12
C SER A 101 -21.73 -37.62 10.66
N ALA A 102 -20.50 -37.86 10.18
CA ALA A 102 -19.68 -36.85 9.49
C ALA A 102 -19.85 -36.88 7.95
N ALA A 103 -20.86 -37.59 7.44
CA ALA A 103 -21.07 -37.77 6.00
C ALA A 103 -21.48 -36.47 5.29
N ASP A 104 -22.29 -35.63 5.95
CA ASP A 104 -22.82 -34.37 5.41
C ASP A 104 -22.03 -33.14 5.90
N GLY A 105 -20.71 -33.31 6.09
CA GLY A 105 -19.84 -32.26 6.62
C GLY A 105 -19.79 -30.99 5.75
N VAL A 106 -19.60 -29.85 6.39
CA VAL A 106 -19.34 -28.55 5.76
C VAL A 106 -17.94 -28.11 6.13
N ALA A 107 -17.23 -27.50 5.18
CA ALA A 107 -15.87 -27.02 5.32
C ALA A 107 -15.80 -25.56 4.92
N ALA A 108 -14.89 -24.82 5.53
CA ALA A 108 -14.63 -23.43 5.22
C ALA A 108 -13.16 -23.12 5.54
N MET A 109 -12.55 -22.24 4.75
CA MET A 109 -11.31 -21.60 5.16
C MET A 109 -11.61 -20.55 6.21
N LEU A 110 -10.91 -20.63 7.34
CA LEU A 110 -11.12 -19.76 8.50
C LEU A 110 -10.05 -18.66 8.74
N PRO A 111 -9.19 -18.24 7.78
CA PRO A 111 -8.32 -17.09 8.02
C PRO A 111 -9.09 -15.77 8.03
N LEU A 112 -10.32 -15.74 7.53
CA LEU A 112 -11.27 -14.64 7.73
C LEU A 112 -12.66 -15.23 7.96
N ALA A 113 -13.20 -15.04 9.16
CA ALA A 113 -14.52 -15.56 9.52
C ALA A 113 -15.21 -14.68 10.57
N ARG A 114 -16.54 -14.75 10.63
CA ARG A 114 -17.36 -14.15 11.70
C ARG A 114 -18.29 -15.20 12.28
N LEU A 115 -18.34 -15.32 13.60
CA LEU A 115 -19.25 -16.22 14.30
C LEU A 115 -20.26 -15.42 15.13
N SER A 116 -21.52 -15.85 15.12
CA SER A 116 -22.52 -15.46 16.12
C SER A 116 -22.25 -16.18 17.44
N ARG A 117 -22.87 -15.69 18.53
CA ARG A 117 -22.87 -16.42 19.81
C ARG A 117 -23.46 -17.83 19.68
N ALA A 118 -24.54 -18.00 18.93
CA ALA A 118 -25.16 -19.31 18.72
C ALA A 118 -24.21 -20.28 17.99
N ALA A 119 -23.48 -19.80 16.97
CA ALA A 119 -22.44 -20.59 16.32
C ALA A 119 -21.32 -20.97 17.28
N ALA A 120 -20.81 -20.01 18.08
CA ALA A 120 -19.75 -20.28 19.05
C ALA A 120 -20.18 -21.30 20.13
N GLU A 121 -21.41 -21.19 20.64
CA GLU A 121 -21.99 -22.14 21.60
C GLU A 121 -22.15 -23.54 20.98
N ALA A 122 -22.66 -23.63 19.75
CA ALA A 122 -22.79 -24.91 19.03
C ALA A 122 -21.43 -25.59 18.83
N VAL A 123 -20.39 -24.82 18.49
CA VAL A 123 -19.02 -25.33 18.37
C VAL A 123 -18.51 -25.84 19.72
N MET A 124 -18.62 -25.03 20.78
CA MET A 124 -18.16 -25.41 22.12
C MET A 124 -18.87 -26.65 22.66
N GLU A 125 -20.18 -26.76 22.45
CA GLU A 125 -20.98 -27.92 22.86
C GLU A 125 -20.61 -29.17 22.04
N GLY A 126 -20.44 -29.04 20.72
CA GLY A 126 -19.99 -30.15 19.88
C GLY A 126 -18.62 -30.69 20.30
N LEU A 127 -17.66 -29.79 20.58
CA LEU A 127 -16.34 -30.17 21.10
C LEU A 127 -16.44 -30.91 22.44
N LYS A 128 -17.28 -30.44 23.37
CA LYS A 128 -17.55 -31.12 24.66
C LYS A 128 -18.15 -32.51 24.46
N ASN A 129 -19.00 -32.67 23.46
CA ASN A 129 -19.66 -33.93 23.13
C ASN A 129 -18.79 -34.90 22.30
N GLY A 130 -17.51 -34.57 22.08
CA GLY A 130 -16.52 -35.49 21.51
C GLY A 130 -16.25 -35.31 20.02
N TRP A 131 -16.79 -34.27 19.38
CA TRP A 131 -16.35 -33.88 18.04
C TRP A 131 -14.89 -33.42 18.06
N SER A 132 -14.10 -33.84 17.08
CA SER A 132 -12.69 -33.44 16.95
C SER A 132 -12.21 -33.45 15.51
N GLY A 133 -11.11 -32.75 15.24
CA GLY A 133 -10.51 -32.65 13.91
C GLY A 133 -9.93 -31.26 13.65
N HIS A 134 -9.58 -31.00 12.40
CA HIS A 134 -9.15 -29.67 11.97
C HIS A 134 -10.32 -28.67 12.06
N HIS A 135 -10.05 -27.47 12.59
CA HIS A 135 -11.08 -26.46 12.85
C HIS A 135 -11.87 -26.05 11.60
N GLU A 136 -11.22 -25.94 10.44
CA GLU A 136 -11.85 -25.67 9.14
C GLU A 136 -12.86 -26.74 8.68
N ALA A 137 -12.82 -27.95 9.26
CA ALA A 137 -13.83 -28.99 9.05
C ALA A 137 -14.85 -29.03 10.19
N VAL A 138 -14.37 -28.94 11.43
CA VAL A 138 -15.20 -29.11 12.64
C VAL A 138 -16.17 -27.95 12.84
N VAL A 139 -15.69 -26.71 12.78
CA VAL A 139 -16.50 -25.51 13.04
C VAL A 139 -17.70 -25.42 12.09
N PRO A 140 -17.51 -25.34 10.76
CA PRO A 140 -18.64 -25.25 9.84
C PRO A 140 -19.57 -26.47 9.90
N THR A 141 -19.04 -27.68 10.14
CA THR A 141 -19.87 -28.87 10.30
C THR A 141 -20.78 -28.78 11.53
N LEU A 142 -20.25 -28.32 12.68
CA LEU A 142 -21.05 -28.17 13.91
C LEU A 142 -22.09 -27.06 13.78
N VAL A 143 -21.74 -25.93 13.16
CA VAL A 143 -22.68 -24.85 12.88
C VAL A 143 -23.81 -25.34 11.98
N ALA A 144 -23.49 -26.01 10.87
CA ALA A 144 -24.50 -26.57 9.98
C ALA A 144 -25.36 -27.65 10.65
N GLY A 145 -24.74 -28.53 11.47
CA GLY A 145 -25.43 -29.59 12.20
C GLY A 145 -26.40 -29.06 13.26
N ALA A 146 -26.14 -27.87 13.82
CA ALA A 146 -27.06 -27.15 14.70
C ALA A 146 -28.21 -26.46 13.94
N GLY A 147 -28.25 -26.54 12.60
CA GLY A 147 -29.26 -25.89 11.76
C GLY A 147 -29.06 -24.37 11.61
N LEU A 148 -27.88 -23.87 11.95
CA LEU A 148 -27.52 -22.46 11.87
C LEU A 148 -27.10 -22.07 10.45
N GLN A 149 -27.21 -20.79 10.11
CA GLN A 149 -26.93 -20.31 8.76
C GLN A 149 -25.44 -20.11 8.51
N ILE A 150 -24.99 -20.50 7.32
CA ILE A 150 -23.61 -20.31 6.87
C ILE A 150 -23.64 -19.64 5.50
N GLU A 151 -22.87 -18.56 5.34
CA GLU A 151 -22.65 -17.92 4.05
C GLU A 151 -21.16 -17.68 3.81
N ASP A 152 -20.75 -17.76 2.56
CA ASP A 152 -19.42 -17.35 2.14
C ASP A 152 -19.33 -15.81 2.09
N ILE A 153 -18.22 -15.22 2.53
CA ILE A 153 -17.97 -13.77 2.53
C ILE A 153 -18.03 -13.17 1.11
N GLY A 154 -17.53 -13.88 0.10
CA GLY A 154 -17.53 -13.34 -1.26
C GLY A 154 -16.85 -14.20 -2.33
N GLY A 155 -16.76 -15.51 -2.13
CA GLY A 155 -16.24 -16.46 -3.13
C GLY A 155 -17.20 -16.68 -4.29
N GLU A 156 -17.07 -17.83 -4.97
CA GLU A 156 -17.93 -18.21 -6.11
C GLU A 156 -18.65 -19.55 -5.85
N GLY A 157 -18.61 -20.03 -4.61
CA GLY A 157 -19.19 -21.31 -4.19
C GLY A 157 -20.69 -21.25 -3.92
N SER A 158 -21.29 -22.42 -3.70
CA SER A 158 -22.74 -22.61 -3.48
C SER A 158 -23.31 -21.92 -2.23
N PHE A 159 -22.45 -21.51 -1.29
CA PHE A 159 -22.79 -20.76 -0.09
C PHE A 159 -22.63 -19.25 -0.25
N THR A 160 -22.20 -18.76 -1.42
CA THR A 160 -22.05 -17.33 -1.66
C THR A 160 -23.36 -16.75 -2.17
N PRO A 161 -23.92 -15.72 -1.51
CA PRO A 161 -25.06 -15.01 -2.06
C PRO A 161 -24.72 -14.37 -3.42
N GLU A 162 -25.68 -14.38 -4.35
CA GLU A 162 -25.49 -13.87 -5.71
C GLU A 162 -24.92 -12.45 -5.75
N GLY A 163 -25.38 -11.58 -4.84
CA GLY A 163 -24.92 -10.19 -4.74
C GLY A 163 -23.54 -9.99 -4.09
N ARG A 164 -22.88 -11.04 -3.59
CA ARG A 164 -21.54 -10.98 -2.96
C ARG A 164 -20.47 -11.76 -3.73
N SER A 165 -20.86 -12.46 -4.79
CA SER A 165 -19.95 -13.29 -5.58
C SER A 165 -18.80 -12.46 -6.18
N GLY A 166 -17.56 -12.79 -5.78
CA GLY A 166 -16.34 -12.12 -6.23
C GLY A 166 -16.11 -10.70 -5.69
N CYS A 167 -16.87 -10.24 -4.69
CA CYS A 167 -16.77 -8.85 -4.21
C CYS A 167 -15.52 -8.58 -3.35
N TRP A 168 -15.08 -9.56 -2.55
CA TRP A 168 -14.00 -9.36 -1.57
C TRP A 168 -12.74 -10.13 -1.90
N TYR A 169 -12.86 -11.27 -2.56
CA TYR A 169 -11.72 -12.08 -2.98
C TYR A 169 -12.11 -12.97 -4.16
N ASN A 170 -11.12 -13.54 -4.83
CA ASN A 170 -11.33 -14.57 -5.85
C ASN A 170 -10.24 -15.66 -5.77
N ALA A 171 -10.29 -16.65 -6.66
CA ALA A 171 -9.34 -17.76 -6.67
C ALA A 171 -7.88 -17.34 -6.96
N ASP A 172 -7.67 -16.16 -7.56
CA ASP A 172 -6.34 -15.61 -7.81
C ASP A 172 -5.76 -14.95 -6.55
N SER A 173 -6.60 -14.29 -5.73
CA SER A 173 -6.18 -13.58 -4.52
C SER A 173 -6.22 -14.44 -3.25
N TRP A 174 -7.07 -15.46 -3.20
CA TRP A 174 -7.35 -16.24 -1.99
C TRP A 174 -7.29 -17.74 -2.25
N ASN A 175 -6.27 -18.40 -1.71
CA ASN A 175 -6.06 -19.83 -1.83
C ASN A 175 -5.33 -20.34 -0.59
N TRP A 176 -5.38 -21.63 -0.28
CA TRP A 176 -4.54 -22.22 0.77
C TRP A 176 -3.10 -22.45 0.31
N ARG A 177 -2.82 -22.32 -1.00
CA ARG A 177 -1.47 -22.48 -1.58
C ARG A 177 -0.83 -21.13 -1.93
N GLU A 178 0.46 -21.03 -1.63
CA GLU A 178 1.31 -19.92 -2.03
C GLU A 178 2.00 -20.15 -3.39
N PRO A 179 2.40 -19.09 -4.10
CA PRO A 179 2.02 -17.68 -3.87
C PRO A 179 0.65 -17.36 -4.52
N VAL A 180 -0.11 -16.43 -3.91
CA VAL A 180 -1.32 -15.85 -4.53
C VAL A 180 -0.97 -14.67 -5.45
N LYS A 181 -1.84 -14.36 -6.42
CA LYS A 181 -1.69 -13.21 -7.30
C LYS A 181 -2.26 -11.97 -6.65
N HIS A 182 -1.57 -10.84 -6.79
CA HIS A 182 -2.14 -9.55 -6.42
C HIS A 182 -3.26 -9.18 -7.39
N VAL A 183 -4.43 -8.92 -6.81
CA VAL A 183 -5.64 -8.43 -7.49
C VAL A 183 -6.06 -7.15 -6.77
N PRO A 184 -5.98 -5.97 -7.43
CA PRO A 184 -6.30 -4.70 -6.78
C PRO A 184 -7.73 -4.66 -6.22
N GLY A 185 -7.88 -4.06 -5.04
CA GLY A 185 -9.16 -3.91 -4.34
C GLY A 185 -9.71 -5.19 -3.70
N MET A 186 -9.03 -6.33 -3.83
CA MET A 186 -9.42 -7.59 -3.20
C MET A 186 -8.57 -7.90 -1.98
N MET A 187 -9.06 -8.79 -1.14
CA MET A 187 -8.30 -9.41 -0.06
C MET A 187 -7.43 -10.54 -0.59
N HIS A 188 -6.25 -10.71 0.00
CA HIS A 188 -5.27 -11.72 -0.36
C HIS A 188 -4.93 -12.61 0.84
N HIS A 189 -4.87 -13.93 0.61
CA HIS A 189 -4.41 -14.89 1.61
C HIS A 189 -3.95 -16.21 0.95
N PRO A 190 -2.85 -16.83 1.43
CA PRO A 190 -1.92 -16.30 2.42
C PRO A 190 -0.97 -15.30 1.78
N VAL A 191 -0.62 -14.25 2.53
CA VAL A 191 0.42 -13.28 2.15
C VAL A 191 1.58 -13.36 3.14
N PRO A 192 2.62 -14.15 2.84
CA PRO A 192 3.80 -14.32 3.71
C PRO A 192 4.55 -13.01 4.01
N CYS A 193 4.39 -11.99 3.17
CA CYS A 193 5.10 -10.72 3.34
C CYS A 193 4.69 -9.96 4.60
N LEU A 194 3.55 -10.30 5.23
CA LEU A 194 3.16 -9.78 6.53
C LEU A 194 3.94 -10.43 7.69
N ALA A 195 4.31 -11.69 7.56
CA ALA A 195 5.10 -12.41 8.57
C ALA A 195 6.59 -12.04 8.57
N ILE A 196 7.13 -11.55 7.45
CA ILE A 196 8.54 -11.16 7.35
C ILE A 196 8.72 -9.74 7.89
N GLN A 197 9.19 -9.65 9.14
CA GLN A 197 9.58 -8.38 9.73
C GLN A 197 10.89 -7.85 9.10
N PRO A 198 10.89 -6.65 8.53
CA PRO A 198 12.09 -6.08 7.95
C PRO A 198 13.12 -5.63 9.01
N ALA A 199 14.39 -5.49 8.62
CA ALA A 199 15.48 -4.99 9.47
C ALA A 199 15.52 -3.45 9.51
N ARG A 200 15.70 -2.82 10.69
CA ARG A 200 15.78 -1.36 10.84
C ARG A 200 17.05 -0.81 10.20
N GLU A 201 18.10 -1.64 10.13
CA GLU A 201 19.35 -1.38 9.39
C GLU A 201 19.17 -1.08 7.89
N ARG A 202 18.02 -1.43 7.28
CA ARG A 202 17.72 -1.05 5.89
C ARG A 202 17.52 0.46 5.74
N LEU A 203 17.10 1.13 6.82
CA LEU A 203 16.94 2.57 6.87
C LEU A 203 18.30 3.23 7.11
N ARG A 204 18.46 4.46 6.64
CA ARG A 204 19.60 5.30 6.98
C ARG A 204 19.26 6.08 8.25
N ARG A 205 20.19 6.11 9.20
CA ARG A 205 20.08 6.99 10.37
C ARG A 205 20.20 8.44 9.91
N ILE A 206 19.22 9.27 10.28
CA ILE A 206 19.25 10.72 10.04
C ILE A 206 20.02 11.37 11.20
N PRO A 207 21.04 12.21 10.94
CA PRO A 207 21.70 12.99 11.97
C PRO A 207 20.73 13.99 12.63
N GLU A 208 20.93 14.31 13.91
CA GLU A 208 20.12 15.31 14.61
C GLU A 208 20.17 16.70 13.94
N ASN A 209 21.34 17.08 13.39
CA ASN A 209 21.54 18.33 12.66
C ASN A 209 21.39 18.15 11.15
N PHE A 210 20.37 17.43 10.69
CA PHE A 210 20.12 17.24 9.26
C PHE A 210 19.64 18.55 8.62
N LEU A 211 20.57 19.23 7.93
CA LEU A 211 20.35 20.49 7.23
C LEU A 211 20.68 20.31 5.74
N PRO A 212 19.73 19.79 4.93
CA PRO A 212 19.96 19.54 3.51
C PRO A 212 19.97 20.85 2.71
N ARG A 213 20.80 20.92 1.68
CA ARG A 213 20.69 21.97 0.66
C ARG A 213 19.67 21.58 -0.40
N ILE A 214 18.59 22.35 -0.51
CA ILE A 214 17.48 22.06 -1.44
C ILE A 214 17.48 23.11 -2.55
N LEU A 215 17.37 22.65 -3.79
CA LEU A 215 17.00 23.47 -4.94
C LEU A 215 15.58 23.12 -5.36
N PHE A 216 14.70 24.12 -5.41
CA PHE A 216 13.43 24.03 -6.09
C PHE A 216 13.52 24.72 -7.44
N ALA A 217 13.23 23.98 -8.51
CA ALA A 217 13.18 24.49 -9.86
C ALA A 217 11.88 24.11 -10.55
N SER A 218 11.39 25.01 -11.41
CA SER A 218 10.17 24.80 -12.19
C SER A 218 10.27 25.54 -13.52
N PRO A 219 9.88 24.96 -14.67
CA PRO A 219 9.45 25.77 -15.80
C PRO A 219 8.19 26.53 -15.38
N VAL A 220 7.99 27.76 -15.82
CA VAL A 220 6.81 28.56 -15.44
C VAL A 220 6.27 29.39 -16.59
N GLY A 221 4.94 29.51 -16.67
CA GLY A 221 4.24 30.47 -17.51
C GLY A 221 3.21 31.30 -16.75
N ALA A 222 2.63 32.30 -17.41
CA ALA A 222 1.68 33.25 -16.83
C ALA A 222 0.47 32.57 -16.16
N ASN A 223 0.02 31.44 -16.71
CA ASN A 223 -1.17 30.72 -16.24
C ASN A 223 -0.94 29.91 -14.96
N ALA A 224 0.29 29.83 -14.47
CA ALA A 224 0.67 29.02 -13.31
C ALA A 224 0.92 29.84 -12.03
N GLN A 225 0.85 31.17 -12.12
CA GLN A 225 1.32 32.06 -11.07
C GLN A 225 0.81 31.70 -9.66
N PRO A 226 -0.50 31.48 -9.41
CA PRO A 226 -0.97 31.20 -8.04
C PRO A 226 -0.37 29.92 -7.42
N LEU A 227 -0.19 28.87 -8.23
CA LEU A 227 0.36 27.59 -7.78
C LEU A 227 1.87 27.71 -7.52
N VAL A 228 2.58 28.40 -8.42
CA VAL A 228 4.01 28.65 -8.28
C VAL A 228 4.29 29.51 -7.04
N GLU A 229 3.49 30.56 -6.79
CA GLU A 229 3.63 31.40 -5.59
C GLU A 229 3.51 30.60 -4.29
N GLN A 230 2.56 29.67 -4.27
CA GLN A 230 2.39 28.76 -3.14
C GLN A 230 3.59 27.83 -2.96
N ALA A 231 4.09 27.24 -4.04
CA ALA A 231 5.28 26.40 -4.01
C ALA A 231 6.49 27.19 -3.49
N LEU A 232 6.73 28.39 -4.03
CA LEU A 232 7.80 29.28 -3.57
C LEU A 232 7.71 29.54 -2.07
N ALA A 233 6.52 29.85 -1.54
CA ALA A 233 6.34 30.09 -0.12
C ALA A 233 6.74 28.87 0.74
N SER A 234 6.32 27.67 0.36
CA SER A 234 6.67 26.43 1.09
C SER A 234 8.18 26.14 1.02
N PHE A 235 8.76 26.16 -0.18
CA PHE A 235 10.18 25.85 -0.40
C PHE A 235 11.11 26.89 0.23
N GLN A 236 10.79 28.18 0.16
CA GLN A 236 11.57 29.23 0.80
C GLN A 236 11.48 29.17 2.33
N ALA A 237 10.30 28.84 2.89
CA ALA A 237 10.16 28.61 4.32
C ALA A 237 11.01 27.40 4.80
N ALA A 238 11.18 26.40 3.93
CA ALA A 238 12.10 25.28 4.13
C ALA A 238 13.60 25.63 3.90
N GLY A 239 13.93 26.87 3.54
CA GLY A 239 15.29 27.32 3.28
C GLY A 239 15.86 26.88 1.93
N ALA A 240 15.02 26.48 0.97
CA ALA A 240 15.45 26.12 -0.36
C ALA A 240 15.80 27.36 -1.21
N ASP A 241 16.79 27.20 -2.09
CA ASP A 241 17.00 28.14 -3.19
C ASP A 241 15.95 27.86 -4.27
N CYS A 242 15.28 28.90 -4.78
CA CYS A 242 14.24 28.78 -5.80
C CYS A 242 14.71 29.35 -7.15
N PHE A 243 14.58 28.55 -8.21
CA PHE A 243 15.05 28.85 -9.55
C PHE A 243 13.97 28.60 -10.61
N LEU A 244 13.46 29.67 -11.22
CA LEU A 244 12.37 29.60 -12.18
C LEU A 244 12.86 29.74 -13.62
N LEU A 245 12.35 28.90 -14.50
CA LEU A 245 12.63 28.90 -15.93
C LEU A 245 11.38 29.37 -16.67
N GLN A 246 11.26 30.67 -16.86
CA GLN A 246 10.08 31.25 -17.49
C GLN A 246 10.14 31.07 -19.01
N TYR A 247 9.20 30.29 -19.55
CA TYR A 247 9.20 29.91 -20.96
C TYR A 247 8.40 30.84 -21.87
N ASP A 248 7.62 31.75 -21.29
CA ASP A 248 6.85 32.75 -22.02
C ASP A 248 7.40 34.19 -21.82
N GLU A 249 6.82 35.12 -22.56
CA GLU A 249 7.23 36.53 -22.55
C GLU A 249 6.49 37.37 -21.50
N ALA A 250 5.70 36.75 -20.63
CA ALA A 250 4.90 37.50 -19.66
C ALA A 250 5.83 38.28 -18.69
N ASP A 251 5.34 39.39 -18.17
CA ASP A 251 6.05 40.11 -17.11
C ASP A 251 5.48 39.70 -15.76
N ILE A 252 6.02 38.61 -15.22
CA ILE A 252 5.53 38.01 -13.98
C ILE A 252 6.44 38.45 -12.83
N LEU A 253 5.83 39.00 -11.79
CA LEU A 253 6.53 39.33 -10.54
C LEU A 253 6.23 38.24 -9.51
N PHE A 254 7.22 37.42 -9.22
CA PHE A 254 7.11 36.40 -8.19
C PHE A 254 7.47 36.97 -6.80
N PRO A 255 6.71 36.62 -5.75
CA PRO A 255 7.01 37.03 -4.38
C PRO A 255 8.38 36.51 -3.95
N ASN A 256 9.03 37.26 -3.05
CA ASN A 256 10.34 36.93 -2.48
C ASN A 256 11.49 36.79 -3.51
N ASN A 257 11.31 37.30 -4.73
CA ASN A 257 12.32 37.44 -5.78
C ASN A 257 13.18 36.17 -6.00
N PRO A 258 12.59 35.04 -6.44
CA PRO A 258 13.36 33.88 -6.85
C PRO A 258 14.32 34.22 -7.99
N THR A 259 15.34 33.39 -8.19
CA THR A 259 16.20 33.54 -9.37
C THR A 259 15.40 33.10 -10.59
N THR A 260 15.14 33.99 -11.55
CA THR A 260 14.35 33.68 -12.74
C THR A 260 15.16 33.92 -14.02
N ILE A 261 15.11 32.96 -14.95
CA ILE A 261 15.64 33.10 -16.30
C ILE A 261 14.49 33.01 -17.29
N LYS A 262 14.44 33.93 -18.27
CA LYS A 262 13.55 33.83 -19.43
C LYS A 262 14.27 33.11 -20.56
N ASP A 263 13.76 31.96 -20.97
CA ASP A 263 14.27 31.19 -22.11
C ASP A 263 13.15 30.33 -22.70
N ARG A 264 13.07 30.23 -24.03
CA ARG A 264 12.02 29.48 -24.70
C ARG A 264 12.42 28.02 -24.88
N GLY A 265 11.49 27.13 -24.59
CA GLY A 265 11.67 25.70 -24.83
C GLY A 265 10.70 24.87 -24.01
N TYR A 266 10.73 23.56 -24.25
CA TYR A 266 10.03 22.61 -23.40
C TYR A 266 10.80 22.38 -22.09
N LYS A 267 10.11 21.88 -21.05
CA LYS A 267 10.65 21.60 -19.71
C LYS A 267 12.07 21.02 -19.76
N TRP A 268 12.23 19.88 -20.42
CA TRP A 268 13.50 19.14 -20.39
C TRP A 268 14.62 19.80 -21.20
N GLN A 269 14.30 20.57 -22.24
CA GLN A 269 15.29 21.39 -22.95
C GLN A 269 15.80 22.52 -22.05
N LEU A 270 14.90 23.16 -21.29
CA LEU A 270 15.29 24.20 -20.33
C LEU A 270 16.15 23.61 -19.21
N ALA A 271 15.81 22.43 -18.70
CA ALA A 271 16.64 21.71 -17.73
C ALA A 271 18.03 21.38 -18.29
N LEU A 272 18.11 20.87 -19.51
CA LEU A 272 19.38 20.54 -20.17
C LEU A 272 20.32 21.75 -20.20
N ARG A 273 19.80 22.93 -20.56
CA ARG A 273 20.60 24.16 -20.69
C ARG A 273 20.93 24.85 -19.37
N HIS A 274 20.02 24.84 -18.40
CA HIS A 274 20.10 25.71 -17.22
C HIS A 274 20.29 25.00 -15.88
N LEU A 275 20.05 23.69 -15.82
CA LEU A 275 20.21 22.86 -14.61
C LEU A 275 21.35 21.85 -14.80
N THR A 276 22.52 22.32 -15.24
CA THR A 276 23.68 21.45 -15.45
C THR A 276 24.19 20.85 -14.13
N PRO A 277 24.95 19.74 -14.17
CA PRO A 277 25.58 19.17 -12.98
C PRO A 277 26.39 20.19 -12.16
N GLU A 278 27.08 21.12 -12.84
CA GLU A 278 27.83 22.21 -12.18
C GLU A 278 26.90 23.20 -11.47
N LYS A 279 25.76 23.54 -12.09
CA LYS A 279 24.75 24.42 -11.49
C LYS A 279 24.20 23.83 -10.20
N VAL A 280 23.97 22.52 -10.17
CA VAL A 280 23.35 21.85 -9.03
C VAL A 280 24.34 21.27 -8.01
N ALA A 281 25.65 21.38 -8.27
CA ALA A 281 26.71 20.71 -7.51
C ALA A 281 26.73 21.01 -6.00
N ASN A 282 26.08 22.10 -5.57
CA ASN A 282 26.02 22.51 -4.17
C ASN A 282 24.71 22.09 -3.46
N TYR A 283 23.78 21.42 -4.14
CA TYR A 283 22.51 20.98 -3.55
C TYR A 283 22.52 19.49 -3.29
N ASP A 284 21.93 19.05 -2.19
CA ASP A 284 21.78 17.63 -1.89
C ASP A 284 20.55 17.06 -2.60
N PHE A 285 19.50 17.88 -2.74
CA PHE A 285 18.23 17.52 -3.37
C PHE A 285 17.79 18.56 -4.40
N ILE A 286 17.30 18.08 -5.53
CA ILE A 286 16.83 18.88 -6.67
C ILE A 286 15.38 18.50 -6.95
N PHE A 287 14.47 19.42 -6.68
CA PHE A 287 13.06 19.34 -7.06
C PHE A 287 12.92 19.99 -8.42
N TYR A 288 12.40 19.26 -9.42
CA TYR A 288 12.16 19.81 -10.75
C TYR A 288 10.73 19.54 -11.23
N TRP A 289 9.82 20.39 -10.79
CA TRP A 289 8.38 20.14 -10.83
C TRP A 289 7.69 20.89 -11.97
N ASP A 290 6.54 20.39 -12.40
CA ASP A 290 5.62 21.12 -13.28
C ASP A 290 4.93 22.29 -12.56
N ASP A 291 4.45 23.26 -13.34
CA ASP A 291 3.86 24.50 -12.84
C ASP A 291 2.37 24.41 -12.49
N ASP A 292 1.77 23.23 -12.65
CA ASP A 292 0.35 22.96 -12.44
C ASP A 292 0.06 22.07 -11.23
N LEU A 293 1.00 22.02 -10.29
CA LEU A 293 0.90 21.29 -9.04
C LEU A 293 0.47 22.20 -7.88
N ASP A 294 -0.65 21.87 -7.25
CA ASP A 294 -1.01 22.41 -5.93
C ASP A 294 -0.26 21.61 -4.86
N CYS A 295 0.59 22.31 -4.11
CA CYS A 295 1.45 21.77 -3.07
C CYS A 295 1.00 22.19 -1.67
N THR A 296 -0.28 22.53 -1.47
CA THR A 296 -0.85 22.83 -0.16
C THR A 296 -0.49 21.73 0.86
N GLY A 297 0.19 22.12 1.94
CA GLY A 297 0.56 21.18 3.01
C GLY A 297 1.77 20.30 2.70
N PHE A 298 2.42 20.47 1.54
CA PHE A 298 3.67 19.78 1.24
C PHE A 298 4.82 20.34 2.09
N ASP A 299 5.55 19.43 2.75
CA ASP A 299 6.74 19.74 3.56
C ASP A 299 8.01 19.24 2.86
N PRO A 300 8.81 20.14 2.25
CA PRO A 300 10.04 19.76 1.56
C PRO A 300 11.08 19.11 2.46
N LEU A 301 11.21 19.57 3.71
CA LEU A 301 12.21 19.05 4.65
C LEU A 301 11.85 17.64 5.10
N ARG A 302 10.58 17.39 5.42
CA ARG A 302 10.09 16.04 5.71
C ARG A 302 10.25 15.12 4.51
N PHE A 303 9.97 15.61 3.30
CA PHE A 303 10.12 14.80 2.09
C PHE A 303 11.55 14.31 1.89
N VAL A 304 12.54 15.20 1.94
CA VAL A 304 13.96 14.80 1.76
C VAL A 304 14.50 13.99 2.95
N ARG A 305 13.93 14.16 4.14
CA ARG A 305 14.20 13.26 5.29
C ARG A 305 13.72 11.84 5.01
N ILE A 306 12.49 11.66 4.49
CA ILE A 306 11.97 10.35 4.08
C ILE A 306 12.85 9.76 2.98
N MET A 307 13.22 10.54 1.96
CA MET A 307 14.16 10.06 0.92
C MET A 307 15.47 9.59 1.53
N THR A 308 16.07 10.38 2.41
CA THR A 308 17.34 10.05 3.06
C THR A 308 17.23 8.78 3.89
N ALA A 309 16.20 8.67 4.73
CA ALA A 309 15.95 7.53 5.60
C ALA A 309 15.74 6.25 4.80
N ASN A 310 15.06 6.33 3.65
CA ASN A 310 14.82 5.20 2.77
C ASN A 310 15.90 5.02 1.69
N ARG A 311 16.99 5.79 1.73
CA ARG A 311 18.10 5.72 0.76
C ARG A 311 17.62 5.86 -0.70
N LEU A 312 16.66 6.74 -0.94
CA LEU A 312 16.12 6.99 -2.28
C LEU A 312 17.06 7.91 -3.06
N SER A 313 17.32 7.54 -4.31
CA SER A 313 18.06 8.33 -5.28
C SER A 313 17.13 9.29 -6.03
N LEU A 314 15.90 8.85 -6.28
CA LEU A 314 14.85 9.57 -6.97
C LEU A 314 13.51 9.28 -6.28
N ALA A 315 12.67 10.29 -6.09
CA ALA A 315 11.33 10.10 -5.54
C ALA A 315 10.35 11.10 -6.13
N GLN A 316 9.07 10.91 -5.85
CA GLN A 316 8.04 11.93 -6.07
C GLN A 316 6.96 11.85 -4.98
N PRO A 317 6.21 12.94 -4.74
CA PRO A 317 4.95 12.84 -4.01
C PRO A 317 3.94 11.98 -4.78
N ALA A 318 3.02 11.34 -4.05
CA ALA A 318 1.87 10.74 -4.69
C ALA A 318 0.92 11.83 -5.22
N ILE A 319 0.22 11.54 -6.31
CA ILE A 319 -0.57 12.51 -7.06
C ILE A 319 -2.06 12.27 -6.80
N ARG A 320 -2.77 13.33 -6.44
CA ARG A 320 -4.23 13.41 -6.51
C ARG A 320 -4.60 14.17 -7.78
N SER A 321 -5.59 13.71 -8.53
CA SER A 321 -6.05 14.42 -9.72
C SER A 321 -7.54 14.19 -9.96
N PRO A 322 -8.34 15.25 -10.20
CA PRO A 322 -9.72 15.11 -10.65
C PRO A 322 -9.83 14.75 -12.14
N HIS A 323 -8.71 14.70 -12.88
CA HIS A 323 -8.66 14.53 -14.32
C HIS A 323 -8.06 13.20 -14.79
N GLY A 324 -7.85 12.25 -13.87
CA GLY A 324 -7.15 11.00 -14.15
C GLY A 324 -5.63 11.16 -14.17
N LEU A 325 -4.92 10.03 -14.34
CA LEU A 325 -3.46 9.96 -14.31
C LEU A 325 -2.95 9.12 -15.47
N SER A 326 -1.82 9.50 -16.05
CA SER A 326 -1.10 8.72 -17.06
C SER A 326 -0.61 7.38 -16.51
N HIS A 327 -0.18 7.39 -15.25
CA HIS A 327 0.45 6.26 -14.58
C HIS A 327 -0.26 5.98 -13.26
N GLY A 328 -1.14 4.96 -13.23
CA GLY A 328 -1.91 4.64 -12.01
C GLY A 328 -1.07 4.34 -10.76
N ILE A 329 0.21 3.97 -10.93
CA ILE A 329 1.14 3.79 -9.80
C ILE A 329 1.38 5.11 -9.04
N THR A 330 1.27 6.26 -9.70
CA THR A 330 1.52 7.58 -9.09
C THR A 330 0.35 8.10 -8.27
N ALA A 331 -0.81 7.45 -8.36
CA ALA A 331 -2.00 7.80 -7.59
C ALA A 331 -1.73 7.77 -6.08
N TRP A 332 -2.26 8.75 -5.36
CA TRP A 332 -2.29 8.76 -3.90
C TRP A 332 -3.09 7.58 -3.36
N ARG A 333 -2.55 6.96 -2.31
CA ARG A 333 -3.22 5.92 -1.53
C ARG A 333 -3.11 6.20 -0.04
N ALA A 334 -4.07 5.70 0.73
CA ALA A 334 -3.96 5.72 2.17
C ALA A 334 -2.73 4.89 2.61
N CYS A 335 -1.99 5.40 3.59
CA CYS A 335 -0.86 4.67 4.15
C CYS A 335 -1.37 3.50 5.02
N PRO A 336 -0.86 2.28 4.82
CA PRO A 336 -1.19 1.16 5.69
C PRO A 336 -0.79 1.37 7.15
N LEU A 337 -1.24 0.47 8.02
CA LEU A 337 -0.85 0.47 9.43
C LEU A 337 0.68 0.41 9.61
N PRO A 338 1.21 1.00 10.71
CA PRO A 338 2.62 0.92 11.06
C PRO A 338 3.15 -0.53 11.08
N ARG A 339 4.41 -0.73 10.68
CA ARG A 339 5.03 -2.06 10.65
C ARG A 339 6.14 -2.19 11.67
N ARG A 340 6.19 -3.35 12.33
CA ARG A 340 7.27 -3.76 13.23
C ARG A 340 8.51 -4.19 12.45
N PHE A 341 9.66 -4.15 13.12
CA PHE A 341 10.94 -4.54 12.57
C PHE A 341 11.54 -5.66 13.41
N LYS A 342 12.32 -6.55 12.79
CA LYS A 342 12.85 -7.75 13.48
C LYS A 342 13.79 -7.44 14.65
N ASP A 343 14.35 -6.23 14.66
CA ASP A 343 15.35 -5.70 15.58
C ASP A 343 14.80 -4.55 16.45
N SER A 344 13.48 -4.33 16.44
CA SER A 344 12.83 -3.25 17.18
C SER A 344 11.34 -3.50 17.38
N ASP A 345 10.88 -3.49 18.63
CA ASP A 345 9.46 -3.63 18.96
C ASP A 345 8.61 -2.39 18.63
N GLU A 346 9.25 -1.24 18.51
CA GLU A 346 8.61 0.01 18.09
C GLU A 346 8.23 -0.07 16.59
N PRO A 347 6.94 -0.03 16.24
CA PRO A 347 6.53 0.01 14.85
C PRO A 347 6.80 1.39 14.25
N LEU A 348 7.17 1.45 12.97
CA LEU A 348 7.31 2.72 12.26
C LEU A 348 6.14 2.94 11.30
N PRO A 349 5.69 4.20 11.14
CA PRO A 349 4.66 4.52 10.16
C PRO A 349 5.15 4.20 8.75
N VAL A 350 4.27 3.55 7.98
CA VAL A 350 4.43 3.45 6.53
C VAL A 350 4.00 4.79 5.95
N VAL A 351 4.84 5.39 5.10
CA VAL A 351 4.61 6.74 4.55
C VAL A 351 4.61 6.79 3.03
N GLY A 352 4.81 5.65 2.39
CA GLY A 352 4.86 5.56 0.94
C GLY A 352 5.29 4.20 0.43
N ARG A 353 5.54 4.12 -0.87
CA ARG A 353 5.86 2.90 -1.62
C ARG A 353 7.25 2.98 -2.24
N LEU A 354 8.02 1.92 -2.07
CA LEU A 354 9.23 1.69 -2.87
C LEU A 354 8.79 1.20 -4.25
N THR A 355 9.32 1.76 -5.32
CA THR A 355 8.88 1.45 -6.69
C THR A 355 10.07 1.37 -7.63
N ASN A 356 9.88 0.81 -8.82
CA ASN A 356 10.83 0.92 -9.93
C ASN A 356 10.57 2.16 -10.83
N PHE A 357 9.61 3.01 -10.45
CA PHE A 357 9.06 4.05 -11.32
C PHE A 357 8.79 5.35 -10.56
N VAL A 358 9.22 6.47 -11.14
CA VAL A 358 8.91 7.84 -10.74
C VAL A 358 8.62 8.60 -12.03
N GLU A 359 7.52 9.35 -12.04
CA GLU A 359 7.09 10.14 -13.18
C GLU A 359 7.85 11.47 -13.23
N ILE A 360 8.04 11.97 -14.45
CA ILE A 360 8.77 13.20 -14.77
C ILE A 360 8.02 14.49 -14.38
N MET A 361 6.78 14.41 -13.90
CA MET A 361 5.96 15.56 -13.49
C MET A 361 6.46 16.23 -12.21
N ALA A 362 6.62 15.46 -11.12
CA ALA A 362 7.03 15.95 -9.80
C ALA A 362 8.30 15.26 -9.23
N PRO A 363 9.36 15.03 -10.03
CA PRO A 363 10.52 14.29 -9.56
C PRO A 363 11.37 15.09 -8.57
N VAL A 364 11.97 14.37 -7.65
CA VAL A 364 12.94 14.86 -6.68
C VAL A 364 14.16 13.97 -6.73
N PHE A 365 15.29 14.55 -7.14
CA PHE A 365 16.55 13.85 -7.32
C PHE A 365 17.48 14.13 -6.15
N THR A 366 18.28 13.14 -5.79
CA THR A 366 19.58 13.41 -5.17
C THR A 366 20.54 14.03 -6.20
N ARG A 367 21.58 14.73 -5.74
CA ARG A 367 22.61 15.30 -6.63
C ARG A 367 23.17 14.30 -7.65
N ASP A 368 23.54 13.12 -7.18
CA ASP A 368 24.16 12.09 -8.01
C ASP A 368 23.15 11.55 -9.02
N ALA A 369 21.90 11.33 -8.61
CA ALA A 369 20.84 10.89 -9.51
C ALA A 369 20.51 11.95 -10.57
N TRP A 370 20.52 13.24 -10.22
CA TRP A 370 20.35 14.31 -11.21
C TRP A 370 21.51 14.35 -12.19
N THR A 371 22.75 14.19 -11.71
CA THR A 371 23.95 14.20 -12.57
C THR A 371 23.89 13.07 -13.60
N GLU A 372 23.50 11.87 -13.17
CA GLU A 372 23.28 10.73 -14.07
C GLU A 372 22.11 10.99 -15.02
N PHE A 373 20.95 11.40 -14.51
CA PHE A 373 19.75 11.70 -15.30
C PHE A 373 19.99 12.76 -16.36
N HIS A 374 20.72 13.83 -16.02
CA HIS A 374 21.03 14.94 -16.92
C HIS A 374 21.77 14.45 -18.17
N SER A 375 22.60 13.41 -18.06
CA SER A 375 23.31 12.82 -19.20
C SER A 375 22.38 12.10 -20.21
N TYR A 376 21.14 11.78 -19.82
CA TYR A 376 20.13 11.22 -20.70
C TYR A 376 19.30 12.27 -21.42
N LEU A 377 19.37 13.55 -21.01
CA LEU A 377 18.56 14.59 -21.62
C LEU A 377 18.96 14.81 -23.09
N ASP A 378 17.95 14.77 -23.96
CA ASP A 378 18.03 14.95 -25.39
C ASP A 378 17.29 16.23 -25.78
N GLU A 379 17.99 17.15 -26.46
CA GLU A 379 17.42 18.40 -26.98
C GLU A 379 16.25 18.13 -27.95
N GLU A 380 16.25 16.99 -28.65
CA GLU A 380 15.18 16.58 -29.57
C GLU A 380 13.98 15.91 -28.87
N ASN A 381 14.09 15.59 -27.57
CA ASN A 381 12.97 15.04 -26.80
C ASN A 381 12.25 16.16 -26.02
N GLY A 382 11.41 16.89 -26.75
CA GLY A 382 10.66 18.01 -26.20
C GLY A 382 9.59 17.60 -25.18
N SER A 383 8.87 16.49 -25.43
CA SER A 383 7.80 16.07 -24.54
C SER A 383 8.30 15.46 -23.22
N GLY A 384 9.50 14.85 -23.24
CA GLY A 384 10.07 14.16 -22.10
C GLY A 384 9.59 12.72 -21.91
N TRP A 385 8.62 12.26 -22.70
CA TRP A 385 8.17 10.88 -22.64
C TRP A 385 9.35 9.93 -22.87
N GLY A 386 9.44 8.90 -22.01
CA GLY A 386 10.55 7.96 -22.02
C GLY A 386 11.53 8.17 -20.86
N TYR A 387 11.68 9.40 -20.35
CA TYR A 387 12.60 9.70 -19.26
C TYR A 387 12.23 8.98 -17.94
N ASP A 388 10.95 8.64 -17.74
CA ASP A 388 10.49 7.86 -16.57
C ASP A 388 11.14 6.46 -16.49
N TYR A 389 11.61 5.94 -17.62
CA TYR A 389 12.22 4.61 -17.75
C TYR A 389 13.75 4.62 -17.61
N VAL A 390 14.37 5.78 -17.32
CA VAL A 390 15.81 5.84 -17.05
C VAL A 390 16.10 5.04 -15.77
N PRO A 391 17.08 4.10 -15.79
CA PRO A 391 17.32 3.15 -14.69
C PRO A 391 18.13 3.77 -13.54
N LEU A 392 17.57 4.79 -12.87
CA LEU A 392 18.23 5.49 -11.77
C LEU A 392 17.98 4.83 -10.42
N GLY A 393 19.05 4.41 -9.76
CA GLY A 393 19.13 4.16 -8.31
C GLY A 393 17.88 3.56 -7.64
N ARG A 394 17.65 3.95 -6.38
CA ARG A 394 16.48 3.51 -5.61
C ARG A 394 15.35 4.54 -5.74
N LYS A 395 14.15 4.10 -6.14
CA LYS A 395 13.01 4.97 -6.44
C LYS A 395 11.87 4.81 -5.43
N GLY A 396 11.07 5.85 -5.23
CA GLY A 396 9.90 5.75 -4.35
C GLY A 396 8.86 6.84 -4.56
N ILE A 397 7.65 6.54 -4.12
CA ILE A 397 6.50 7.45 -4.13
C ILE A 397 6.08 7.68 -2.68
N VAL A 398 6.04 8.93 -2.25
CA VAL A 398 5.69 9.31 -0.87
C VAL A 398 4.20 9.64 -0.78
N ASP A 399 3.43 8.74 -0.19
CA ASP A 399 1.97 8.85 -0.05
C ASP A 399 1.55 9.79 1.08
N ALA A 400 2.38 9.97 2.12
CA ALA A 400 2.10 10.86 3.25
C ALA A 400 2.17 12.36 2.91
N LEU A 401 2.73 12.72 1.76
CA LEU A 401 2.94 14.11 1.31
C LEU A 401 2.42 14.29 -0.13
N PRO A 402 1.12 14.08 -0.40
CA PRO A 402 0.59 14.17 -1.74
C PRO A 402 0.56 15.61 -2.26
N VAL A 403 0.56 15.74 -3.58
CA VAL A 403 0.27 16.99 -4.30
C VAL A 403 -0.92 16.78 -5.23
N VAL A 404 -1.57 17.87 -5.67
CA VAL A 404 -2.71 17.80 -6.58
C VAL A 404 -2.30 18.28 -7.97
N HIS A 405 -2.49 17.43 -8.98
CA HIS A 405 -2.36 17.82 -10.38
C HIS A 405 -3.64 18.53 -10.83
N THR A 406 -3.53 19.83 -11.13
CA THR A 406 -4.68 20.72 -11.29
C THR A 406 -5.20 20.84 -12.72
N ARG A 407 -4.44 20.37 -13.70
CA ARG A 407 -4.80 20.45 -15.12
C ARG A 407 -5.00 19.04 -15.69
N PRO A 408 -5.80 18.88 -16.76
CA PRO A 408 -5.93 17.60 -17.42
C PRO A 408 -4.60 17.09 -17.95
N VAL A 409 -4.39 15.78 -17.82
CA VAL A 409 -3.29 15.09 -18.47
C VAL A 409 -3.36 15.38 -19.98
N GLN A 410 -2.26 15.88 -20.53
CA GLN A 410 -2.11 15.91 -21.98
C GLN A 410 -1.82 14.49 -22.45
N SER A 411 -2.84 13.82 -23.00
CA SER A 411 -2.74 12.45 -23.48
C SER A 411 -1.54 12.27 -24.41
N ILE A 412 -0.88 11.11 -24.32
CA ILE A 412 0.11 10.71 -25.30
C ILE A 412 -0.52 10.71 -26.70
N ASN A 413 0.15 11.38 -27.64
CA ASN A 413 -0.25 11.43 -29.03
C ASN A 413 0.79 10.68 -29.89
N SER A 414 0.50 10.51 -31.19
CA SER A 414 1.38 9.77 -32.10
C SER A 414 2.81 10.33 -32.18
N ALA A 415 2.99 11.64 -32.02
CA ALA A 415 4.31 12.26 -32.03
C ALA A 415 5.07 11.95 -30.72
N SER A 416 4.43 12.12 -29.57
CA SER A 416 5.02 11.78 -28.26
C SER A 416 5.32 10.30 -28.11
N GLU A 417 4.49 9.42 -28.68
CA GLU A 417 4.76 7.97 -28.72
C GLU A 417 5.97 7.64 -29.63
N ALA A 418 6.14 8.36 -30.74
CA ALA A 418 7.32 8.21 -31.59
C ALA A 418 8.60 8.74 -30.90
N GLU A 419 8.51 9.86 -30.19
CA GLU A 419 9.59 10.40 -29.36
C GLU A 419 10.02 9.40 -28.28
N LEU A 420 9.05 8.84 -27.53
CA LEU A 420 9.30 7.80 -26.53
C LEU A 420 10.06 6.62 -27.13
N ARG A 421 9.57 6.07 -28.25
CA ARG A 421 10.22 4.90 -28.89
C ARG A 421 11.63 5.23 -29.36
N ARG A 422 11.80 6.37 -30.04
CA ARG A 422 13.11 6.84 -30.50
C ARG A 422 14.09 6.96 -29.33
N PHE A 423 13.65 7.57 -28.22
CA PHE A 423 14.46 7.73 -27.02
C PHE A 423 14.88 6.38 -26.46
N LEU A 424 13.93 5.48 -26.21
CA LEU A 424 14.23 4.15 -25.67
C LEU A 424 15.20 3.36 -26.55
N ASP A 425 14.95 3.33 -27.87
CA ASP A 425 15.80 2.61 -28.82
C ASP A 425 17.23 3.19 -28.86
N THR A 426 17.35 4.52 -28.86
CA THR A 426 18.66 5.21 -28.90
C THR A 426 19.46 4.96 -27.62
N GLN A 427 18.79 4.88 -26.47
CA GLN A 427 19.42 4.64 -25.17
C GLN A 427 19.58 3.14 -24.84
N GLY A 428 19.09 2.24 -25.70
CA GLY A 428 19.07 0.80 -25.43
C GLY A 428 18.19 0.42 -24.22
N LEU A 429 17.14 1.19 -23.97
CA LEU A 429 16.18 1.00 -22.88
C LEU A 429 14.92 0.30 -23.38
N PHE A 430 14.13 -0.23 -22.46
CA PHE A 430 12.84 -0.84 -22.76
C PHE A 430 11.77 -0.30 -21.83
N ARG A 431 10.55 -0.21 -22.35
CA ARG A 431 9.37 0.11 -21.56
C ARG A 431 9.07 -1.07 -20.64
N TYR A 432 9.12 -0.85 -19.34
CA TYR A 432 8.80 -1.86 -18.33
C TYR A 432 7.50 -1.51 -17.58
N GLN A 433 6.87 -2.53 -17.00
CA GLN A 433 5.70 -2.31 -16.15
C GLN A 433 6.13 -1.62 -14.84
N PRO A 434 5.50 -0.51 -14.44
CA PRO A 434 5.69 0.06 -13.12
C PRO A 434 5.20 -0.93 -12.05
N VAL A 435 6.03 -1.22 -11.05
CA VAL A 435 5.71 -2.12 -9.95
C VAL A 435 6.12 -1.53 -8.60
N GLU A 436 5.44 -2.00 -7.56
CA GLU A 436 5.74 -1.71 -6.17
C GLU A 436 6.66 -2.81 -5.62
N GLU A 437 7.75 -2.38 -4.97
CA GLU A 437 8.81 -3.25 -4.48
C GLU A 437 8.82 -3.33 -2.94
N GLY A 438 8.01 -2.52 -2.28
CA GLY A 438 7.88 -2.50 -0.82
C GLY A 438 7.38 -1.16 -0.27
N TRP A 439 7.69 -0.92 1.01
CA TRP A 439 7.20 0.23 1.76
C TRP A 439 8.33 1.22 2.12
N LEU A 440 7.98 2.49 2.20
CA LEU A 440 8.80 3.57 2.76
C LEU A 440 8.37 3.87 4.20
N PHE A 441 9.32 4.30 5.03
CA PHE A 441 9.10 4.57 6.44
C PHE A 441 9.62 5.95 6.84
N ASP A 442 8.94 6.62 7.78
CA ASP A 442 9.44 7.85 8.40
C ASP A 442 9.87 7.53 9.84
N PRO A 443 11.17 7.32 10.11
CA PRO A 443 11.65 6.89 11.43
C PRO A 443 11.59 7.98 12.50
N MET A 444 11.09 9.16 12.16
CA MET A 444 11.10 10.36 13.01
C MET A 444 9.70 10.97 13.14
N ASP A 445 8.68 10.33 12.57
CA ASP A 445 7.27 10.63 12.80
C ASP A 445 6.78 9.64 13.86
N THR A 446 7.01 9.98 15.14
CA THR A 446 6.64 9.16 16.31
C THR A 446 5.56 9.85 17.11
#